data_AF-A0A965EQR1-F1
#
_entry.id   AF-A0A965EQR1-F1
#
_cell.length_a   1.000
_cell.length_b   1.000
_cell.length_c   1.000
_cell.angle_alpha   90.00
_cell.angle_beta   90.00
_cell.angle_gamma   90.00
#
_symmetry.space_group_name_H-M   'P 1'
#
loop_
_entity.id
_entity.type
_entity.pdbx_description
1 polymer ?
#
loop_
_entity_poly.entity_id
_entity_poly.type
_entity_poly.pdbx_seq_one_letter_code
_entity_poly.pdbx_strand_id
1 'polypeptide(L)'
;MKKKGKILILGVSFLGAWYSVSFVRSSMPIFKKPAFIVLIDPLIDFSYQKKLHAIISSYERITVSNTYLLQNIKELFPEIKHVSLADAAGNRIKNKRIIKLSAYKPVVKINETELLLENGKIVSLMHFDQRFINALYHVQVKKDKQVFADFAKKYNNFQKSADLEIFEQYKVSWYSDQSILLDPKDNQSIAYIGTA
;
A
#
# COMPACT_ATOMS: atom_id res chain seq x y z
N MET A 1 49.83 13.07 -65.41
CA MET A 1 48.34 12.92 -65.45
C MET A 1 47.79 12.46 -64.10
N LYS A 2 46.97 13.33 -63.50
CA LYS A 2 45.82 13.09 -62.58
C LYS A 2 45.79 11.80 -61.72
N LYS A 3 46.40 11.83 -60.52
CA LYS A 3 46.09 10.90 -59.39
C LYS A 3 45.61 11.61 -58.10
N LYS A 4 45.24 12.90 -58.16
CA LYS A 4 44.84 13.68 -56.96
C LYS A 4 43.32 13.71 -56.69
N GLY A 5 42.48 13.23 -57.61
CA GLY A 5 41.02 13.29 -57.47
C GLY A 5 40.37 12.11 -56.71
N LYS A 6 41.03 10.96 -56.60
CA LYS A 6 40.44 9.76 -55.95
C LYS A 6 40.52 9.78 -54.43
N ILE A 7 41.53 10.45 -53.87
CA ILE A 7 41.75 10.52 -52.41
C ILE A 7 40.72 11.46 -51.75
N LEU A 8 40.32 12.53 -52.46
CA LEU A 8 39.35 13.50 -51.92
C LEU A 8 37.95 12.89 -51.77
N ILE A 9 37.52 12.03 -52.69
CA ILE A 9 36.19 11.40 -52.68
C ILE A 9 36.10 10.34 -51.55
N LEU A 10 37.18 9.59 -51.31
CA LEU A 10 37.25 8.62 -50.21
C LEU A 10 37.16 9.28 -48.82
N GLY A 11 37.78 10.44 -48.64
CA GLY A 11 37.72 11.20 -47.38
C GLY A 11 36.32 11.73 -47.04
N VAL A 12 35.60 12.26 -48.04
CA VAL A 12 34.23 12.78 -47.85
C VAL A 12 33.24 11.65 -47.56
N SER A 13 33.40 10.48 -48.18
CA SER A 13 32.56 9.31 -47.89
C SER A 13 32.79 8.73 -46.49
N PHE A 14 34.04 8.71 -46.00
CA PHE A 14 34.35 8.26 -44.64
C PHE A 14 33.81 9.23 -43.58
N LEU A 15 33.92 10.55 -43.82
CA LEU A 15 33.35 11.57 -42.93
C LEU A 15 31.81 11.53 -42.91
N GLY A 16 31.16 11.34 -44.07
CA GLY A 16 29.70 11.18 -44.16
C GLY A 16 29.19 9.92 -43.46
N ALA A 17 29.90 8.80 -43.59
CA ALA A 17 29.59 7.57 -42.87
C ALA A 17 29.80 7.71 -41.35
N TRP A 18 30.88 8.37 -40.91
CA TRP A 18 31.11 8.65 -39.49
C TRP A 18 30.04 9.57 -38.91
N TYR A 19 29.63 10.61 -39.65
CA TYR A 19 28.55 11.51 -39.23
C TYR A 19 27.21 10.77 -39.14
N SER A 20 26.91 9.90 -40.12
CA SER A 20 25.66 9.13 -40.13
C SER A 20 25.61 8.10 -39.00
N VAL A 21 26.71 7.40 -38.71
CA VAL A 21 26.80 6.44 -37.59
C VAL A 21 26.79 7.16 -36.23
N SER A 22 27.41 8.35 -36.13
CA SER A 22 27.39 9.17 -34.91
C SER A 22 26.01 9.78 -34.65
N PHE A 23 25.30 10.19 -35.71
CA PHE A 23 23.95 10.73 -35.62
C PHE A 23 22.93 9.63 -35.26
N VAL A 24 23.03 8.45 -35.89
CA VAL A 24 22.19 7.28 -35.55
C VAL A 24 22.44 6.77 -34.13
N ARG A 25 23.68 6.84 -33.61
CA ARG A 25 23.97 6.54 -32.19
C ARG A 25 23.44 7.60 -31.23
N SER A 26 23.36 8.85 -31.66
CA SER A 26 22.89 9.99 -30.85
C SER A 26 21.36 10.16 -30.89
N SER A 27 20.69 9.53 -31.85
CA SER A 27 19.24 9.55 -32.04
C SER A 27 18.54 8.27 -31.58
N MET A 28 19.20 7.40 -30.79
CA MET A 28 18.44 6.43 -30.01
C MET A 28 17.58 7.24 -29.02
N PRO A 29 16.24 7.17 -29.09
CA PRO A 29 15.43 7.82 -28.09
C PRO A 29 15.83 7.24 -26.74
N ILE A 30 16.46 8.06 -25.90
CA ILE A 30 16.58 7.77 -24.47
C ILE A 30 15.12 7.74 -24.00
N PHE A 31 14.52 6.56 -23.97
CA PHE A 31 13.27 6.33 -23.27
C PHE A 31 13.56 6.62 -21.80
N LYS A 32 13.43 7.90 -21.41
CA LYS A 32 13.44 8.29 -20.01
C LYS A 32 12.28 7.54 -19.37
N LYS A 33 12.61 6.56 -18.53
CA LYS A 33 11.62 5.76 -17.83
C LYS A 33 10.65 6.71 -17.11
N PRO A 34 9.34 6.44 -17.15
CA PRO A 34 8.39 7.28 -16.45
C PRO A 34 8.72 7.21 -14.95
N ALA A 35 8.98 8.37 -14.33
CA ALA A 35 9.13 8.44 -12.88
C ALA A 35 7.75 8.42 -12.23
N PHE A 36 7.55 7.66 -11.17
CA PHE A 36 6.31 7.66 -10.41
C PHE A 36 6.31 8.77 -9.35
N ILE A 37 5.17 9.42 -9.22
CA ILE A 37 4.80 10.18 -8.05
C ILE A 37 3.87 9.25 -7.26
N VAL A 38 4.29 8.86 -6.06
CA VAL A 38 3.48 7.99 -5.21
C VAL A 38 2.76 8.85 -4.18
N LEU A 39 1.43 8.73 -4.14
CA LEU A 39 0.55 9.37 -3.19
C LEU A 39 -0.05 8.28 -2.30
N ILE A 40 0.25 8.31 -1.01
CA ILE A 40 -0.20 7.30 -0.05
C ILE A 40 -1.21 7.92 0.90
N ASP A 41 -2.25 7.14 1.22
CA ASP A 41 -3.25 7.47 2.21
C ASP A 41 -2.62 7.91 3.55
N PRO A 42 -3.01 9.07 4.12
CA PRO A 42 -2.48 9.53 5.41
C PRO A 42 -2.79 8.58 6.58
N LEU A 43 -3.72 7.63 6.40
CA LEU A 43 -3.98 6.56 7.38
C LEU A 43 -2.74 5.67 7.65
N ILE A 44 -1.84 5.55 6.68
CA ILE A 44 -0.66 4.69 6.75
C ILE A 44 0.47 5.41 7.50
N ASP A 45 1.16 4.71 8.39
CA ASP A 45 2.29 5.28 9.13
C ASP A 45 3.42 5.76 8.19
N PHE A 46 4.06 6.88 8.53
CA PHE A 46 5.11 7.46 7.70
C PHE A 46 6.29 6.52 7.44
N SER A 47 6.69 5.70 8.41
CA SER A 47 7.76 4.72 8.24
C SER A 47 7.34 3.61 7.27
N TYR A 48 6.06 3.23 7.29
CA TYR A 48 5.50 2.27 6.35
C TYR A 48 5.33 2.86 4.95
N GLN A 49 4.93 4.13 4.84
CA GLN A 49 4.91 4.88 3.59
C GLN A 49 6.30 4.86 2.92
N LYS A 50 7.39 5.08 3.67
CA LYS A 50 8.75 4.98 3.15
C LYS A 50 9.06 3.61 2.54
N LYS A 51 8.59 2.53 3.17
CA LYS A 51 8.77 1.15 2.64
C LYS A 51 8.01 0.97 1.32
N LEU A 52 6.75 1.41 1.25
CA LEU A 52 5.94 1.40 0.04
C LEU A 52 6.62 2.18 -1.10
N HIS A 53 7.10 3.40 -0.81
CA HIS A 53 7.83 4.22 -1.76
C HIS A 53 9.09 3.53 -2.29
N ALA A 54 9.89 2.92 -1.41
CA ALA A 54 11.11 2.23 -1.80
C ALA A 54 10.84 1.04 -2.72
N ILE A 55 9.78 0.27 -2.43
CA ILE A 55 9.38 -0.88 -3.26
C ILE A 55 8.86 -0.41 -4.63
N ILE A 56 7.99 0.59 -4.69
CA ILE A 56 7.51 1.14 -5.97
C ILE A 56 8.68 1.71 -6.80
N SER A 57 9.62 2.39 -6.14
CA SER A 57 10.82 2.94 -6.78
C SER A 57 11.76 1.85 -7.30
N SER A 58 11.76 0.65 -6.73
CA SER A 58 12.55 -0.48 -7.25
C SER A 58 11.94 -1.02 -8.55
N TYR A 59 10.60 -1.05 -8.63
CA TYR A 59 9.89 -1.42 -9.86
C TYR A 59 10.07 -0.40 -10.98
N GLU A 60 10.30 0.89 -10.71
CA GLU A 60 10.69 1.86 -11.76
C GLU A 60 11.97 1.47 -12.49
N ARG A 61 12.89 0.82 -11.79
CA ARG A 61 14.21 0.46 -12.34
C ARG A 61 14.12 -0.73 -13.28
N ILE A 62 13.05 -1.51 -13.22
CA ILE A 62 12.84 -2.71 -14.02
C ILE A 62 11.70 -2.40 -15.00
N THR A 63 11.83 -2.76 -16.28
CA THR A 63 10.76 -2.51 -17.26
C THR A 63 9.63 -3.53 -17.03
N VAL A 64 8.79 -3.26 -16.04
CA VAL A 64 7.68 -4.13 -15.63
C VAL A 64 6.37 -3.55 -16.16
N SER A 65 5.45 -4.42 -16.57
CA SER A 65 4.12 -3.96 -17.01
C SER A 65 3.37 -3.30 -15.85
N ASN A 66 2.62 -2.23 -16.14
CA ASN A 66 1.84 -1.54 -15.12
C ASN A 66 0.87 -2.49 -14.40
N THR A 67 0.23 -3.40 -15.12
CA THR A 67 -0.71 -4.38 -14.56
C THR A 67 -0.03 -5.24 -13.49
N TYR A 68 1.18 -5.73 -13.77
CA TYR A 68 1.93 -6.56 -12.83
C TYR A 68 2.38 -5.75 -11.60
N LEU A 69 2.82 -4.51 -11.79
CA LEU A 69 3.13 -3.61 -10.68
C LEU A 69 1.92 -3.42 -9.74
N LEU A 70 0.75 -3.08 -10.31
CA LEU A 70 -0.46 -2.84 -9.53
C LEU A 70 -0.94 -4.09 -8.79
N GLN A 71 -0.83 -5.26 -9.42
CA GLN A 71 -1.18 -6.54 -8.80
C GLN A 71 -0.24 -6.88 -7.64
N ASN A 72 1.08 -6.79 -7.85
CA ASN A 72 2.06 -7.07 -6.80
C ASN A 72 1.92 -6.15 -5.59
N ILE A 73 1.61 -4.86 -5.79
CA ILE A 73 1.36 -3.95 -4.66
C ILE A 73 0.18 -4.46 -3.83
N LYS A 74 -0.92 -4.90 -4.45
CA LYS A 74 -2.07 -5.45 -3.70
C LYS A 74 -1.75 -6.75 -2.97
N GLU A 75 -0.90 -7.59 -3.55
CA GLU A 75 -0.51 -8.87 -2.95
C GLU A 75 0.45 -8.68 -1.78
N LEU A 76 1.44 -7.79 -1.91
CA LEU A 76 2.46 -7.53 -0.89
C LEU A 76 1.95 -6.67 0.26
N PHE A 77 0.95 -5.82 0.02
CA PHE A 77 0.44 -4.85 0.99
C PHE A 77 -1.06 -5.05 1.20
N PRO A 78 -1.46 -6.02 2.05
CA PRO A 78 -2.87 -6.37 2.26
C PRO A 78 -3.72 -5.24 2.87
N GLU A 79 -3.09 -4.20 3.42
CA GLU A 79 -3.69 -2.98 3.95
C GLU A 79 -4.18 -2.05 2.84
N ILE A 80 -3.69 -2.22 1.62
CA ILE A 80 -4.01 -1.36 0.49
C ILE A 80 -5.31 -1.84 -0.18
N LYS A 81 -6.32 -0.98 -0.14
CA LYS A 81 -7.64 -1.19 -0.74
C LYS A 81 -7.65 -0.95 -2.24
N HIS A 82 -7.12 0.20 -2.65
CA HIS A 82 -7.10 0.61 -4.04
C HIS A 82 -5.72 1.10 -4.45
N VAL A 83 -5.33 0.71 -5.65
CA VAL A 83 -4.12 1.16 -6.33
C VAL A 83 -4.59 1.69 -7.68
N SER A 84 -4.36 2.98 -7.95
CA SER A 84 -4.71 3.58 -9.23
C SER A 84 -3.48 4.22 -9.86
N LEU A 85 -3.39 4.11 -11.18
CA LEU A 85 -2.36 4.74 -11.99
C LEU A 85 -3.00 5.80 -12.89
N ALA A 86 -2.50 7.02 -12.85
CA ALA A 86 -2.92 8.10 -13.74
C ALA A 86 -1.69 8.78 -14.35
N ASP A 87 -1.83 9.32 -15.55
CA ASP A 87 -0.78 10.20 -16.09
C ASP A 87 -0.84 11.54 -15.36
N ALA A 88 0.33 12.12 -15.06
CA ALA A 88 0.39 13.42 -14.41
C ALA A 88 -0.18 14.49 -15.34
N ALA A 89 -1.29 15.11 -14.96
CA ALA A 89 -1.89 16.20 -15.71
C ALA A 89 -1.03 17.47 -15.56
N GLY A 90 -0.69 18.11 -16.69
CA GLY A 90 -0.04 19.42 -16.74
C GLY A 90 1.31 19.44 -17.44
N ASN A 91 1.55 20.51 -18.20
CA ASN A 91 2.74 20.71 -19.05
C ASN A 91 4.10 20.71 -18.30
N ARG A 92 4.10 20.81 -16.97
CA ARG A 92 5.31 20.86 -16.13
C ARG A 92 5.84 19.50 -15.68
N ILE A 93 5.05 18.43 -15.84
CA ILE A 93 5.42 17.09 -15.36
C ILE A 93 5.32 16.08 -16.52
N LYS A 94 5.99 16.38 -17.64
CA LYS A 94 6.06 15.47 -18.78
C LYS A 94 6.76 14.17 -18.35
N ASN A 95 6.20 13.03 -18.76
CA ASN A 95 6.72 11.68 -18.50
C ASN A 95 6.73 11.25 -17.01
N LYS A 96 5.80 11.75 -16.18
CA LYS A 96 5.55 11.13 -14.86
C LYS A 96 4.16 10.52 -14.78
N ARG A 97 4.08 9.46 -14.00
CA ARG A 97 2.82 8.78 -13.66
C ARG A 97 2.56 8.92 -12.18
N ILE A 98 1.30 9.05 -11.81
CA ILE A 98 0.87 9.14 -10.42
C ILE A 98 0.33 7.78 -10.02
N ILE A 99 0.92 7.18 -8.99
CA ILE A 99 0.38 6.01 -8.30
C ILE A 99 -0.30 6.51 -7.03
N LYS A 100 -1.61 6.31 -6.92
CA LYS A 100 -2.35 6.61 -5.70
C LYS A 100 -2.70 5.30 -4.99
N LEU A 101 -2.34 5.22 -3.71
CA LEU A 101 -2.60 4.11 -2.81
C LEU A 101 -3.59 4.54 -1.75
N SER A 102 -4.75 3.88 -1.69
CA SER A 102 -5.75 4.08 -0.64
C SER A 102 -5.77 2.87 0.30
N ALA A 103 -5.80 3.10 1.60
CA ALA A 103 -5.81 2.03 2.59
C ALA A 103 -7.23 1.56 2.91
N TYR A 104 -7.38 0.34 3.41
CA TYR A 104 -8.58 -0.07 4.14
C TYR A 104 -8.62 0.66 5.48
N LYS A 105 -9.82 1.12 5.88
CA LYS A 105 -9.99 1.74 7.19
C LYS A 105 -9.85 0.69 8.30
N PRO A 106 -9.07 0.95 9.35
CA PRO A 106 -9.10 0.12 10.54
C PRO A 106 -10.42 0.36 11.29
N VAL A 107 -10.99 -0.71 11.84
CA VAL A 107 -12.31 -0.72 12.49
C VAL A 107 -12.15 -0.88 13.99
N VAL A 108 -11.24 -1.75 14.44
CA VAL A 108 -10.99 -1.99 15.86
C VAL A 108 -9.54 -2.35 16.11
N LYS A 109 -9.02 -1.92 17.25
CA LYS A 109 -7.71 -2.31 17.76
C LYS A 109 -7.83 -3.64 18.50
N ILE A 110 -6.98 -4.59 18.16
CA ILE A 110 -6.94 -5.93 18.76
C ILE A 110 -5.67 -6.04 19.61
N ASN A 111 -5.86 -6.25 20.91
CA ASN A 111 -4.77 -6.24 21.87
C ASN A 111 -3.91 -4.96 21.68
N GLU A 112 -2.60 -5.06 21.88
CA GLU A 112 -1.65 -3.95 21.68
C GLU A 112 -0.82 -4.07 20.39
N THR A 113 -1.16 -5.01 19.50
CA THR A 113 -0.28 -5.38 18.37
C THR A 113 -0.95 -5.33 17.00
N GLU A 114 -2.27 -5.41 16.93
CA GLU A 114 -2.99 -5.74 15.70
C GLU A 114 -4.22 -4.85 15.49
N LEU A 115 -4.68 -4.78 14.24
CA LEU A 115 -5.86 -4.03 13.81
C LEU A 115 -6.73 -4.91 12.93
N LEU A 116 -8.05 -4.84 13.12
CA LEU A 116 -9.01 -5.35 12.14
C LEU A 116 -9.32 -4.26 11.11
N LEU A 117 -9.24 -4.60 9.83
CA LEU A 117 -9.60 -3.72 8.72
C LEU A 117 -11.04 -3.94 8.29
N GLU A 118 -11.64 -2.96 7.59
CA GLU A 118 -13.02 -3.03 7.09
C GLU A 118 -13.28 -4.18 6.11
N ASN A 119 -12.23 -4.76 5.52
CA ASN A 119 -12.32 -5.96 4.67
C ASN A 119 -12.23 -7.28 5.48
N GLY A 120 -12.15 -7.21 6.80
CA GLY A 120 -12.03 -8.36 7.69
C GLY A 120 -10.61 -8.91 7.85
N LYS A 121 -9.59 -8.32 7.20
CA LYS A 121 -8.20 -8.75 7.42
C LYS A 121 -7.65 -8.19 8.73
N ILE A 122 -6.82 -8.98 9.38
CA ILE A 122 -6.05 -8.56 10.56
C ILE A 122 -4.63 -8.25 10.13
N VAL A 123 -4.12 -7.09 10.54
CA VAL A 123 -2.79 -6.58 10.17
C VAL A 123 -2.10 -5.97 11.38
N SER A 124 -0.79 -5.72 11.27
CA SER A 124 -0.03 -5.09 12.35
C SER A 124 -0.46 -3.64 12.55
N LEU A 125 -0.56 -3.19 13.82
CA LEU A 125 -0.81 -1.78 14.10
C LEU A 125 0.27 -0.85 13.54
N MET A 126 1.51 -1.35 13.40
CA MET A 126 2.65 -0.56 12.93
C MET A 126 2.52 -0.09 11.48
N HIS A 127 1.53 -0.59 10.75
CA HIS A 127 1.27 -0.17 9.38
C HIS A 127 0.45 1.14 9.32
N PHE A 128 -0.15 1.58 10.43
CA PHE A 128 -1.07 2.73 10.49
C PHE A 128 -0.56 3.84 11.42
N ASP A 129 -0.93 5.08 11.11
CA ASP A 129 -0.57 6.26 11.91
C ASP A 129 -1.33 6.24 13.24
N GLN A 130 -0.59 6.47 14.33
CA GLN A 130 -1.08 6.37 15.71
C GLN A 130 -2.29 7.26 15.99
N ARG A 131 -2.42 8.41 15.30
CA ARG A 131 -3.56 9.33 15.48
C ARG A 131 -4.88 8.66 15.14
N PHE A 132 -4.90 7.80 14.13
CA PHE A 132 -6.10 7.05 13.75
C PHE A 132 -6.32 5.86 14.67
N ILE A 133 -5.24 5.20 15.11
CA ILE A 133 -5.30 4.06 16.04
C ILE A 133 -5.91 4.46 17.38
N ASN A 134 -5.53 5.63 17.91
CA ASN A 134 -6.00 6.12 19.20
C ASN A 134 -7.51 6.40 19.24
N ALA A 135 -8.14 6.60 18.07
CA ALA A 135 -9.57 6.82 17.96
C ALA A 135 -10.37 5.50 17.86
N LEU A 136 -9.71 4.35 17.75
CA LEU A 136 -10.37 3.06 17.61
C LEU A 136 -10.76 2.48 18.98
N TYR A 137 -11.87 1.75 19.00
CA TYR A 137 -12.20 0.89 20.11
C TYR A 137 -11.14 -0.21 20.27
N HIS A 138 -10.91 -0.64 21.51
CA HIS A 138 -9.94 -1.67 21.84
C HIS A 138 -10.66 -2.91 22.32
N VAL A 139 -10.32 -4.05 21.71
CA VAL A 139 -10.79 -5.38 22.07
C VAL A 139 -9.60 -6.26 22.44
N GLN A 140 -9.69 -6.92 23.59
CA GLN A 140 -8.71 -7.94 23.97
C GLN A 140 -9.14 -9.30 23.42
N VAL A 141 -8.21 -10.04 22.83
CA VAL A 141 -8.46 -11.37 22.27
C VAL A 141 -7.43 -12.33 22.82
N LYS A 142 -7.89 -13.36 23.51
CA LYS A 142 -7.02 -14.45 23.97
C LYS A 142 -6.37 -15.10 22.74
N LYS A 143 -5.04 -15.23 22.76
CA LYS A 143 -4.22 -15.82 21.68
C LYS A 143 -4.39 -17.35 21.57
N ASP A 144 -5.62 -17.83 21.54
CA ASP A 144 -5.90 -19.16 21.01
C ASP A 144 -6.03 -19.05 19.48
N LYS A 145 -5.33 -19.92 18.73
CA LYS A 145 -5.25 -19.85 17.27
C LYS A 145 -6.62 -19.92 16.61
N GLN A 146 -7.54 -20.70 17.19
CA GLN A 146 -8.87 -20.89 16.64
C GLN A 146 -9.77 -19.67 16.88
N VAL A 147 -9.72 -19.09 18.08
CA VAL A 147 -10.47 -17.87 18.43
C VAL A 147 -10.05 -16.69 17.54
N PHE A 148 -8.74 -16.57 17.26
CA PHE A 148 -8.18 -15.50 16.45
C PHE A 148 -8.54 -15.62 14.96
N ALA A 149 -8.58 -16.84 14.42
CA ALA A 149 -8.92 -17.07 13.01
C ALA A 149 -10.34 -16.63 12.66
N ASP A 150 -11.30 -16.87 13.57
CA ASP A 150 -12.71 -16.53 13.36
C ASP A 150 -13.10 -15.14 13.91
N PHE A 151 -12.17 -14.41 14.52
CA PHE A 151 -12.40 -13.11 15.16
C PHE A 151 -13.11 -12.12 14.23
N ALA A 152 -12.63 -11.94 13.00
CA ALA A 152 -13.17 -10.95 12.07
C ALA A 152 -14.66 -11.19 11.77
N LYS A 153 -15.04 -12.46 11.59
CA LYS A 153 -16.43 -12.86 11.36
C LYS A 153 -17.29 -12.62 12.61
N LYS A 154 -16.76 -12.97 13.79
CA LYS A 154 -17.44 -12.77 15.09
C LYS A 154 -17.64 -11.29 15.40
N TYR A 155 -16.63 -10.46 15.16
CA TYR A 155 -16.72 -9.01 15.33
C TYR A 155 -17.79 -8.40 14.44
N ASN A 156 -17.84 -8.77 13.17
CA ASN A 156 -18.88 -8.29 12.27
C ASN A 156 -20.30 -8.71 12.69
N ASN A 157 -20.45 -9.90 13.27
CA ASN A 157 -21.74 -10.34 13.80
C ASN A 157 -22.09 -9.59 15.09
N PHE A 158 -21.13 -9.43 16.00
CA PHE A 158 -21.29 -8.68 17.24
C PHE A 158 -21.69 -7.23 16.97
N GLN A 159 -21.00 -6.54 16.06
CA GLN A 159 -21.31 -5.15 15.70
C GLN A 159 -22.72 -4.99 15.08
N LYS A 160 -23.26 -6.03 14.45
CA LYS A 160 -24.65 -6.01 13.92
C LYS A 160 -25.69 -6.20 15.01
N SER A 161 -25.36 -6.92 16.08
CA SER A 161 -26.29 -7.26 17.17
C SER A 161 -26.18 -6.37 18.40
N ALA A 162 -25.03 -5.71 18.58
CA ALA A 162 -24.72 -4.89 19.75
C ALA A 162 -24.68 -3.40 19.37
N ASP A 163 -25.19 -2.56 20.27
CA ASP A 163 -25.06 -1.11 20.11
C ASP A 163 -23.58 -0.68 20.25
N LEU A 164 -23.17 0.31 19.48
CA LEU A 164 -21.83 0.89 19.54
C LEU A 164 -21.54 1.51 20.92
N GLU A 165 -22.59 1.93 21.64
CA GLU A 165 -22.50 2.42 23.02
C GLU A 165 -21.82 1.42 23.98
N ILE A 166 -21.85 0.11 23.68
CA ILE A 166 -21.16 -0.90 24.50
C ILE A 166 -19.66 -0.63 24.55
N PHE A 167 -19.04 -0.19 23.45
CA PHE A 167 -17.60 0.08 23.44
C PHE A 167 -17.24 1.40 24.14
N GLU A 168 -18.22 2.29 24.35
CA GLU A 168 -18.03 3.50 25.15
C GLU A 168 -18.00 3.16 26.63
N GLN A 169 -18.93 2.32 27.09
CA GLN A 169 -19.14 1.99 28.49
C GLN A 169 -18.28 0.83 29.00
N TYR A 170 -17.91 -0.12 28.13
CA TYR A 170 -17.25 -1.37 28.51
C TYR A 170 -15.93 -1.58 27.78
N LYS A 171 -15.01 -2.30 28.43
CA LYS A 171 -13.87 -2.99 27.82
C LYS A 171 -14.36 -4.36 27.36
N VAL A 172 -14.12 -4.69 26.10
CA VAL A 172 -14.59 -5.93 25.48
C VAL A 172 -13.43 -6.90 25.38
N SER A 173 -13.61 -8.11 25.93
CA SER A 173 -12.60 -9.17 25.94
C SER A 173 -13.18 -10.48 25.40
N TRP A 174 -12.61 -11.01 24.32
CA TRP A 174 -12.95 -12.33 23.79
C TRP A 174 -12.09 -13.42 24.43
N TYR A 175 -12.75 -14.32 25.15
CA TYR A 175 -12.11 -15.43 25.86
C TYR A 175 -12.23 -16.77 25.15
N SER A 176 -13.34 -16.99 24.44
CA SER A 176 -13.62 -18.23 23.72
C SER A 176 -14.55 -17.97 22.54
N ASP A 177 -14.88 -19.03 21.80
CA ASP A 177 -15.86 -19.00 20.72
C ASP A 177 -17.27 -18.60 21.18
N GLN A 178 -17.58 -18.73 22.47
CA GLN A 178 -18.91 -18.51 23.05
C GLN A 178 -18.91 -17.48 24.19
N SER A 179 -17.77 -16.87 24.51
CA SER A 179 -17.64 -16.03 25.70
C SER A 179 -17.02 -14.68 25.37
N ILE A 180 -17.85 -13.64 25.41
CA ILE A 180 -17.46 -12.24 25.41
C ILE A 180 -17.62 -11.72 26.84
N LEU A 181 -16.57 -11.14 27.38
CA LEU A 181 -16.60 -10.52 28.69
C LEU A 181 -16.62 -9.00 28.51
N LEU A 182 -17.57 -8.36 29.16
CA LEU A 182 -17.77 -6.91 29.14
C LEU A 182 -17.41 -6.36 30.52
N ASP A 183 -16.23 -5.78 30.65
CA ASP A 183 -15.80 -5.13 31.88
C ASP A 183 -16.15 -3.65 31.83
N PRO A 184 -17.02 -3.14 32.71
CA PRO A 184 -17.34 -1.71 32.77
C PRO A 184 -16.05 -0.90 32.95
N LYS A 185 -15.89 0.18 32.18
CA LYS A 185 -14.77 1.11 32.38
C LYS A 185 -14.86 1.80 33.73
N ASP A 186 -16.07 1.98 34.23
CA ASP A 186 -16.39 2.60 35.51
C ASP A 186 -16.57 1.53 36.62
N ASN A 187 -15.52 0.78 36.95
CA ASN A 187 -15.31 0.01 38.20
C ASN A 187 -16.48 -0.82 38.83
N GLN A 188 -17.60 -1.07 38.15
CA GLN A 188 -18.74 -1.82 38.66
C GLN A 188 -18.97 -3.08 37.84
N SER A 189 -18.03 -4.03 37.87
CA SER A 189 -18.06 -5.31 37.14
C SER A 189 -19.45 -5.96 37.08
N ILE A 190 -20.08 -5.97 35.89
CA ILE A 190 -21.26 -6.77 35.59
C ILE A 190 -20.83 -7.84 34.60
N ALA A 191 -20.76 -9.10 35.03
CA ALA A 191 -20.51 -10.21 34.12
C ALA A 191 -21.75 -10.44 33.25
N TYR A 192 -21.69 -10.09 31.96
CA TYR A 192 -22.71 -10.48 31.00
C TYR A 192 -22.43 -11.92 30.52
N ILE A 193 -23.26 -12.87 30.97
CA ILE A 193 -23.32 -14.23 30.43
C ILE A 193 -24.46 -14.26 29.42
N GLY A 194 -24.16 -13.93 28.17
CA GLY A 194 -25.08 -14.15 27.06
C GLY A 194 -24.94 -15.59 26.58
N THR A 195 -25.95 -16.42 26.82
CA THR A 195 -26.07 -17.72 26.14
C THR A 195 -26.50 -17.49 24.70
N ALA A 196 -25.81 -18.18 23.77
CA ALA A 196 -26.16 -18.24 22.36
C ALA A 196 -27.55 -18.85 22.11
#